data_AF-A0A7W0ER76-F1
#
_entry.id   AF-A0A7W0ER76-F1
#
_cell.length_a   1.000
_cell.length_b   1.000
_cell.length_c   1.000
_cell.angle_alpha   90.00
_cell.angle_beta   90.00
_cell.angle_gamma   90.00
#
_symmetry.space_group_name_H-M   'P 1'
#
loop_
_entity.id
_entity.type
_entity.pdbx_description
1 polymer ?
#
loop_
_entity_poly.entity_id
_entity_poly.type
_entity_poly.pdbx_seq_one_letter_code
_entity_poly.pdbx_strand_id
1 'polypeptide(L)'
;MALREGWLKCQVSEGMLPEEYTVECNSSDGNTFSFFASQEHVDPAHELVKVNIMDRQSDSCLVYVPSAPLEGGVSRTVKVSSKDVVG
;
A
#
# COMPACT_ATOMS: atom_id res chain seq x y z
N MET A 1 -17.09 10.44 -4.89
CA MET A 1 -16.13 9.91 -5.90
C MET A 1 -15.89 8.46 -5.55
N ALA A 2 -16.10 7.53 -6.49
CA ALA A 2 -15.81 6.11 -6.25
C ALA A 2 -14.30 5.93 -6.26
N LEU A 3 -13.72 5.47 -5.15
CA LEU A 3 -12.32 5.07 -5.10
C LEU A 3 -12.15 3.83 -5.98
N ARG A 4 -11.13 3.82 -6.85
CA ARG A 4 -10.81 2.64 -7.66
C ARG A 4 -9.86 1.76 -6.87
N GLU A 5 -10.20 0.49 -6.71
CA GLU A 5 -9.29 -0.48 -6.09
C GLU A 5 -8.13 -0.78 -7.04
N GLY A 6 -6.95 -0.99 -6.48
CA GLY A 6 -5.75 -1.41 -7.20
C GLY A 6 -4.76 -2.12 -6.27
N TRP A 7 -3.68 -2.61 -6.86
CA TRP A 7 -2.60 -3.28 -6.15
C TRP A 7 -1.35 -2.44 -6.21
N LEU A 8 -0.67 -2.27 -5.08
CA LEU A 8 0.61 -1.59 -4.99
C LEU A 8 1.71 -2.63 -4.75
N LYS A 9 2.79 -2.56 -5.52
CA LYS A 9 3.99 -3.36 -5.29
C LYS A 9 4.66 -3.00 -3.97
N CYS A 10 5.00 -4.02 -3.21
CA CYS A 10 5.54 -3.87 -1.87
C CYS A 10 6.35 -5.10 -1.47
N GLN A 11 7.29 -4.95 -0.54
CA GLN A 11 7.93 -6.10 0.08
C GLN A 11 7.02 -6.62 1.20
N VAL A 12 6.75 -7.92 1.18
CA VAL A 12 5.85 -8.57 2.15
C VAL A 12 6.67 -9.49 3.05
N SER A 13 6.46 -9.38 4.36
CA SER A 13 7.07 -10.25 5.37
C SER A 13 6.02 -10.70 6.37
N GLU A 14 6.23 -11.83 7.02
CA GLU A 14 5.33 -12.32 8.07
C GLU A 14 5.26 -11.30 9.23
N GLY A 15 4.06 -11.02 9.71
CA GLY A 15 3.80 -10.16 10.87
C GLY A 15 4.05 -10.88 12.20
N MET A 16 3.87 -10.16 13.31
CA MET A 16 3.96 -10.76 14.65
C MET A 16 2.66 -11.49 15.03
N LEU A 17 1.53 -11.10 14.43
CA LEU A 17 0.23 -11.71 14.65
C LEU A 17 -0.09 -12.76 13.56
N PRO A 18 -0.85 -13.81 13.89
CA PRO A 18 -1.38 -14.72 12.88
C PRO A 18 -2.25 -13.93 11.88
N GLU A 19 -2.12 -14.24 10.59
CA GLU A 19 -2.86 -13.60 9.49
C GLU A 19 -2.53 -12.10 9.28
N GLU A 20 -1.43 -11.62 9.86
CA GLU A 20 -0.87 -10.30 9.64
C GLU A 20 0.43 -10.38 8.82
N TYR A 21 0.60 -9.40 7.94
CA TYR A 21 1.83 -9.19 7.18
C TYR A 21 2.41 -7.81 7.48
N THR A 22 3.73 -7.76 7.56
CA THR A 22 4.48 -6.51 7.47
C THR A 22 4.67 -6.17 6.00
N VAL A 23 4.22 -4.99 5.60
CA VAL A 23 4.29 -4.49 4.22
C VAL A 23 5.20 -3.28 4.18
N GLU A 24 6.18 -3.27 3.28
CA GLU A 24 7.06 -2.14 3.02
C GLU A 24 6.90 -1.66 1.57
N CYS A 25 6.62 -0.37 1.40
CA CYS A 25 6.33 0.26 0.12
C CYS A 25 7.26 1.44 -0.13
N ASN A 26 7.48 1.76 -1.41
CA ASN A 26 8.23 2.93 -1.82
C ASN A 26 7.30 4.08 -2.20
N SER A 27 7.52 5.25 -1.59
CA SER A 27 6.89 6.50 -2.01
C SER A 27 7.57 7.07 -3.25
N SER A 28 6.86 7.92 -3.98
CA SER A 28 7.38 8.63 -5.16
C SER A 28 8.58 9.54 -4.85
N ASP A 29 8.77 9.92 -3.59
CA ASP A 29 9.90 10.73 -3.12
C ASP A 29 11.15 9.90 -2.79
N GLY A 30 11.09 8.57 -2.95
CA GLY A 30 12.17 7.64 -2.61
C GLY A 30 12.21 7.23 -1.13
N ASN A 31 11.27 7.72 -0.31
CA ASN A 31 11.11 7.27 1.07
C ASN A 31 10.35 5.94 1.13
N THR A 32 10.81 5.02 1.97
CA THR A 32 10.05 3.81 2.32
C THR A 32 9.05 4.10 3.44
N PHE A 33 7.91 3.43 3.37
CA PHE A 33 6.93 3.42 4.45
C PHE A 33 6.47 1.99 4.68
N SER A 34 6.34 1.63 5.95
CA SER A 34 6.04 0.26 6.35
C SER A 34 4.84 0.26 7.30
N PHE A 35 3.97 -0.73 7.16
CA PHE A 35 2.76 -0.87 7.96
C PHE A 35 2.35 -2.35 8.05
N PHE A 36 1.51 -2.66 9.02
CA PHE A 36 0.90 -3.97 9.16
C PHE A 36 -0.41 -4.04 8.37
N ALA A 37 -0.64 -5.16 7.71
CA ALA A 37 -1.84 -5.40 6.92
C ALA A 37 -2.34 -6.83 7.11
N SER A 38 -3.65 -6.99 7.21
CA SER A 38 -4.29 -8.31 7.27
C SER A 38 -4.13 -9.06 5.94
N GLN A 39 -4.11 -10.39 6.00
CA GLN A 39 -3.98 -11.26 4.84
C GLN A 39 -5.02 -10.98 3.73
N GLU A 40 -6.21 -10.50 4.05
CA GLU A 40 -7.24 -10.14 3.05
C GLU A 40 -6.82 -8.96 2.13
N HIS A 41 -5.84 -8.15 2.58
CA HIS A 41 -5.33 -6.98 1.86
C HIS A 41 -3.97 -7.23 1.20
N VAL A 42 -3.38 -8.42 1.38
CA VAL A 42 -2.00 -8.70 0.94
C VAL A 42 -1.98 -9.93 0.07
N ASP A 43 -1.32 -9.83 -1.08
CA ASP A 43 -0.94 -10.97 -1.89
C ASP A 43 0.56 -11.23 -1.69
N PRO A 44 0.93 -12.08 -0.72
CA PRO A 44 2.33 -12.34 -0.39
C PRO A 44 3.06 -13.10 -1.52
N ALA A 45 2.34 -13.83 -2.38
CA ALA A 45 2.94 -14.59 -3.47
C ALA A 45 3.43 -13.67 -4.61
N HIS A 46 2.79 -12.51 -4.77
CA HIS A 46 3.11 -11.53 -5.81
C HIS A 46 3.70 -10.24 -5.26
N GLU A 47 3.94 -10.15 -3.96
CA GLU A 47 4.50 -8.95 -3.32
C GLU A 47 3.61 -7.71 -3.58
N LEU A 48 2.30 -7.87 -3.35
CA LEU A 48 1.30 -6.81 -3.57
C LEU A 48 0.45 -6.53 -2.32
N VAL A 49 0.06 -5.27 -2.17
CA VAL A 49 -0.92 -4.83 -1.17
C VAL A 49 -2.07 -4.09 -1.83
N LYS A 50 -3.28 -4.34 -1.37
CA LYS A 50 -4.50 -3.73 -1.88
C LYS A 50 -4.61 -2.29 -1.41
N VAL A 51 -4.81 -1.38 -2.35
CA VAL A 51 -4.92 0.07 -2.11
C VAL A 51 -6.11 0.66 -2.86
N ASN A 52 -6.52 1.85 -2.44
CA ASN A 52 -7.51 2.65 -3.13
C ASN A 52 -6.83 3.77 -3.91
N ILE A 53 -6.91 3.76 -5.23
CA ILE A 53 -6.39 4.82 -6.10
C ILE A 53 -7.32 6.03 -6.01
N MET A 54 -6.79 7.13 -5.48
CA MET A 54 -7.49 8.41 -5.36
C MET A 54 -7.30 9.28 -6.60
N ASP A 55 -6.06 9.34 -7.11
CA ASP A 55 -5.67 10.11 -8.29
C ASP A 55 -4.55 9.38 -9.04
N ARG A 56 -4.55 9.43 -10.37
CA ARG A 56 -3.51 8.81 -11.21
C ARG A 56 -3.06 9.79 -12.27
N GLN A 57 -1.78 10.15 -12.21
CA GLN A 57 -1.10 10.98 -13.20
C GLN A 57 -0.09 10.11 -13.97
N SER A 58 0.54 10.69 -15.00
CA SER A 58 1.44 9.94 -15.88
C SER A 58 2.59 9.24 -15.13
N ASP A 59 3.17 9.90 -14.14
CA ASP A 59 4.36 9.40 -13.41
C ASP A 59 4.08 8.94 -11.97
N SER A 60 2.95 9.41 -11.39
CA SER A 60 2.64 9.17 -9.98
C SER A 60 1.16 8.90 -9.74
N CYS A 61 0.88 8.13 -8.70
CA CYS A 61 -0.45 7.83 -8.21
C CYS A 61 -0.57 8.29 -6.76
N LEU A 62 -1.71 8.87 -6.42
CA LEU A 62 -2.10 9.11 -5.04
C LEU A 62 -2.95 7.93 -4.59
N VAL A 63 -2.46 7.15 -3.63
CA VAL A 63 -3.14 5.95 -3.14
C VAL A 63 -3.48 6.08 -1.67
N TYR A 64 -4.60 5.49 -1.28
CA TYR A 64 -5.05 5.36 0.09
C TYR A 64 -4.88 3.91 0.56
N VAL A 65 -4.17 3.73 1.67
CA VAL A 65 -3.89 2.41 2.26
C VAL A 65 -4.92 2.11 3.34
N PRO A 66 -5.84 1.14 3.14
CA PRO A 66 -6.96 0.91 4.04
C PRO A 66 -6.58 0.17 5.34
N SER A 67 -5.46 -0.55 5.36
CA SER A 67 -5.15 -1.55 6.39
C SER A 67 -4.26 -1.08 7.54
N ALA A 68 -3.76 0.16 7.56
CA ALA A 68 -2.85 0.62 8.62
C ALA A 68 -3.61 0.92 9.94
N PRO A 69 -3.42 0.14 11.03
CA PRO A 69 -4.02 0.45 12.33
C PRO A 69 -3.42 1.75 12.91
N LEU A 70 -4.22 2.39 13.76
CA LEU A 70 -4.20 3.79 14.20
C LEU A 70 -2.99 4.26 15.04
N GLU A 71 -1.85 3.58 15.04
CA GLU A 71 -0.69 4.06 15.79
C GLU A 71 0.12 5.07 14.96
N GLY A 72 -0.07 6.37 15.24
CA GLY A 72 0.92 7.40 14.90
C GLY A 72 0.54 8.47 13.87
N GLY A 73 -0.73 8.60 13.44
CA GLY A 73 -1.19 9.80 12.73
C GLY A 73 -0.52 10.07 11.36
N VAL A 74 0.06 9.06 10.72
CA VAL A 74 0.65 9.20 9.39
C VAL A 74 -0.46 9.17 8.34
N SER A 75 -0.49 10.18 7.48
CA SER A 75 -1.49 10.32 6.42
C SER A 75 -1.61 9.03 5.61
N ARG A 76 -2.81 8.42 5.61
CA ARG A 76 -3.17 7.19 4.86
C ARG A 76 -3.04 7.32 3.34
N THR A 77 -2.77 8.53 2.87
CA THR A 77 -2.67 8.89 1.47
C THR A 77 -1.20 9.11 1.12
N VAL A 78 -0.63 8.20 0.34
CA VAL A 78 0.77 8.24 -0.06
C VAL A 78 0.85 8.43 -1.57
N LYS A 79 1.79 9.28 -1.99
CA LYS A 79 2.13 9.40 -3.40
C LYS A 79 3.14 8.33 -3.75
N VAL A 80 2.81 7.45 -4.70
CA VAL A 80 3.64 6.34 -5.18
C VAL A 80 3.89 6.51 -6.67
N SER A 81 4.87 5.80 -7.23
CA SER A 81 5.08 5.82 -8.68
C SER A 81 3.97 5.05 -9.40
N SER A 82 3.52 5.58 -10.54
CA SER A 82 2.43 4.96 -11.31
C SER A 82 2.78 3.58 -11.87
N LYS A 83 4.09 3.27 -11.99
CA LYS A 83 4.66 1.97 -12.41
C LYS A 83 4.54 0.87 -11.34
N ASP A 84 4.40 1.28 -10.08
CA ASP A 84 4.33 0.38 -8.94
C ASP A 84 2.87 0.04 -8.60
N VAL A 85 1.91 0.70 -9.24
CA VAL A 85 0.47 0.42 -9.10
C VAL A 85 -0.02 -0.44 -10.27
N VAL A 86 -0.52 -1.63 -9.95
CA VAL A 86 -1.12 -2.60 -10.85
C VAL A 86 -2.65 -2.55 -10.71
N GLY A 87 -3.33 -2.17 -11.80
CA GLY A 87 -4.78 -1.96 -11.82
C GLY A 87 -5.23 -1.10 -12.99
#